data_AF-A0A1H9ILH4-F1
#
_entry.id   AF-A0A1H9ILH4-F1
#
_cell.length_a   1.000
_cell.length_b   1.000
_cell.length_c   1.000
_cell.angle_alpha   90.00
_cell.angle_beta   90.00
_cell.angle_gamma   90.00
#
_symmetry.space_group_name_H-M   'P 1'
#
loop_
_entity.id
_entity.type
_entity.pdbx_description
1 polymer ?
#
loop_
_entity_poly.entity_id
_entity_poly.type
_entity_poly.pdbx_seq_one_letter_code
_entity_poly.pdbx_strand_id
1 'polypeptide(L)' 'MRRDPRTYLWDALRAVELLAEFSSGKTFADYEADAMLRSAVERQFEIVGEALNNLSKVSPYLAASMPDLPRVVASATS' A
#
# COMPACT_ATOMS: atom_id res chain seq x y z
N MET A 1 8.32 21.14 -4.03
CA MET A 1 9.25 20.58 -3.01
C MET A 1 9.35 19.08 -3.28
N ARG A 2 10.53 18.54 -3.63
CA ARG A 2 10.70 17.10 -3.90
C ARG A 2 10.67 16.38 -2.56
N ARG A 3 9.65 15.55 -2.30
CA ARG A 3 9.59 14.73 -1.08
C ARG A 3 10.78 13.77 -1.06
N ASP A 4 11.34 13.53 0.13
CA ASP A 4 12.37 12.52 0.32
C ASP A 4 11.79 11.15 -0.08
N PRO A 5 12.47 10.36 -0.95
CA PRO A 5 12.05 9.01 -1.28
C PRO A 5 11.68 8.13 -0.08
N ARG A 6 12.33 8.34 1.07
CA ARG A 6 12.05 7.62 2.33
C ARG A 6 10.65 7.89 2.88
N THR A 7 10.06 9.05 2.59
CA THR A 7 8.69 9.36 2.98
C THR A 7 7.71 8.41 2.30
N TYR A 8 7.91 8.08 1.02
CA TYR A 8 7.04 7.13 0.32
C TYR A 8 7.17 5.70 0.87
N LEU A 9 8.38 5.28 1.26
CA LEU A 9 8.56 4.00 1.95
C LEU A 9 7.83 3.96 3.28
N TRP A 10 7.88 5.07 4.03
CA TRP A 10 7.18 5.20 5.30
C TRP A 10 5.66 5.16 5.14
N ASP A 11 5.11 5.87 4.14
CA ASP A 11 3.69 5.87 3.85
C ASP A 11 3.20 4.45 3.48
N ALA A 12 3.95 3.74 2.63
CA ALA A 12 3.65 2.36 2.25
C ALA A 12 3.72 1.41 3.46
N LEU A 13 4.78 1.51 4.28
CA LEU A 13 4.92 0.68 5.48
C LEU A 13 3.76 0.89 6.44
N ARG A 14 3.40 2.16 6.71
CA ARG A 14 2.31 2.48 7.63
C ARG A 14 0.96 1.97 7.14
N ALA A 15 0.70 2.03 5.84
CA ALA A 15 -0.52 1.50 5.25
C ALA A 15 -0.59 -0.04 5.35
N VAL A 16 0.53 -0.74 5.18
CA VAL A 16 0.61 -2.20 5.40
C VAL A 16 0.38 -2.57 6.86
N GLU A 17 0.94 -1.81 7.80
CA GLU A 17 0.70 -2.01 9.23
C GLU A 17 -0.79 -1.84 9.58
N LEU A 18 -1.45 -0.82 9.03
CA LEU A 18 -2.89 -0.61 9.22
C LEU A 18 -3.73 -1.72 8.58
N LEU A 19 -3.35 -2.24 7.41
CA LEU A 19 -4.00 -3.41 6.81
C LEU A 19 -3.97 -4.61 7.76
N ALA A 20 -2.80 -4.91 8.34
CA ALA A 20 -2.65 -6.00 9.29
C ALA A 20 -3.50 -5.76 10.55
N GLU A 21 -3.57 -4.52 11.04
CA GLU A 21 -4.38 -4.15 12.20
C GLU A 21 -5.89 -4.33 11.91
N PHE A 22 -6.38 -3.78 10.80
CA PHE A 22 -7.81 -3.84 10.45
C PHE A 22 -8.30 -5.24 10.13
N SER A 23 -7.44 -6.07 9.52
CA SER A 23 -7.78 -7.46 9.17
C SER A 23 -7.52 -8.46 10.30
N SER A 24 -6.92 -8.03 11.41
CA SER A 24 -6.58 -8.92 12.53
C SER A 24 -7.83 -9.57 13.13
N GLY A 25 -7.83 -10.91 13.15
CA GLY A 25 -8.94 -11.70 13.69
C GLY A 25 -10.23 -11.63 12.85
N LYS A 26 -10.19 -11.06 11.65
CA LYS A 26 -11.33 -11.00 10.72
C LYS A 26 -11.24 -12.13 9.70
N THR A 27 -12.39 -12.71 9.38
CA THR A 27 -12.54 -13.61 8.24
C THR A 27 -12.85 -12.82 6.97
N PHE A 28 -12.75 -13.47 5.82
CA PHE A 28 -13.19 -12.86 4.56
C PHE A 28 -14.70 -12.54 4.56
N ALA A 29 -15.52 -13.36 5.20
CA ALA A 29 -16.96 -13.10 5.34
C ALA A 29 -17.23 -11.84 6.19
N ASP A 30 -16.45 -11.60 7.24
CA ASP A 30 -16.53 -10.36 8.03
C ASP A 30 -16.18 -9.14 7.17
N TYR A 31 -15.16 -9.25 6.32
CA TYR A 31 -14.78 -8.22 5.35
C TYR A 31 -15.87 -7.95 4.31
N GLU A 32 -16.52 -8.98 3.77
CA GLU A 32 -17.61 -8.81 2.80
C GLU A 32 -18.86 -8.17 3.43
N ALA A 33 -19.17 -8.53 4.66
CA ALA A 33 -20.35 -8.05 5.38
C ALA A 33 -20.18 -6.63 5.96
N ASP A 34 -18.95 -6.17 6.20
CA ASP A 34 -18.66 -4.87 6.80
C ASP A 34 -18.12 -3.87 5.75
N ALA A 35 -18.99 -2.96 5.32
CA ALA A 35 -18.63 -1.93 4.34
C ALA A 35 -17.52 -0.98 4.83
N MET A 36 -17.45 -0.70 6.13
CA MET A 36 -16.42 0.17 6.70
C MET A 36 -15.06 -0.53 6.69
N LEU A 37 -15.02 -1.80 7.09
CA LEU A 37 -13.81 -2.62 7.01
C LEU A 37 -13.32 -2.72 5.57
N ARG A 38 -14.23 -2.97 4.62
CA ARG A 38 -13.89 -3.04 3.20
C ARG A 38 -13.29 -1.75 2.67
N SER A 39 -13.96 -0.61 2.89
CA SER A 39 -13.45 0.70 2.48
C SER A 39 -12.11 1.04 3.13
N ALA A 40 -11.92 0.70 4.40
CA ALA A 40 -10.65 0.96 5.09
C ALA A 40 -9.50 0.13 4.50
N VAL A 41 -9.73 -1.16 4.23
CA VAL A 41 -8.76 -2.08 3.62
C VAL A 41 -8.42 -1.65 2.18
N GLU A 42 -9.43 -1.40 1.34
CA GLU A 42 -9.24 -0.93 -0.04
C GLU A 42 -8.42 0.36 -0.07
N ARG A 43 -8.75 1.31 0.81
CA ARG A 43 -8.01 2.58 0.89
C ARG A 43 -6.54 2.38 1.26
N GLN A 44 -6.21 1.46 2.16
CA GLN A 44 -4.81 1.20 2.48
C GLN A 44 -4.06 0.59 1.30
N PHE A 45 -4.68 -0.31 0.51
CA PHE A 45 -4.06 -0.84 -0.70
C PHE A 45 -3.79 0.26 -1.74
N GLU A 46 -4.70 1.21 -1.93
CA GLU A 46 -4.47 2.38 -2.78
C GLU A 46 -3.26 3.20 -2.32
N ILE A 47 -3.16 3.47 -1.01
CA ILE A 47 -2.04 4.25 -0.44
C ILE A 47 -0.71 3.53 -0.67
N VAL A 48 -0.65 2.20 -0.47
CA VAL A 48 0.54 1.40 -0.76
C VAL A 48 0.93 1.54 -2.24
N GLY A 49 -0.03 1.34 -3.15
CA GLY A 49 0.20 1.44 -4.59
C GLY A 49 0.69 2.82 -5.01
N GLU A 50 0.03 3.89 -4.54
CA GLU A 50 0.39 5.27 -4.85
C GLU A 50 1.79 5.63 -4.32
N ALA A 51 2.09 5.26 -3.07
CA ALA A 51 3.37 5.52 -2.45
C ALA A 51 4.52 4.82 -3.20
N LEU A 52 4.36 3.54 -3.51
CA LEU A 52 5.36 2.78 -4.27
C LEU A 52 5.52 3.26 -5.71
N ASN A 53 4.42 3.62 -6.38
CA ASN A 53 4.46 4.23 -7.71
C ASN A 53 5.24 5.55 -7.68
N ASN A 54 4.98 6.42 -6.70
CA ASN A 54 5.71 7.67 -6.54
C ASN A 54 7.19 7.44 -6.20
N LEU A 55 7.50 6.48 -5.31
CA LEU A 55 8.88 6.07 -5.02
C LEU A 55 9.63 5.69 -6.30
N SER A 56 9.02 4.86 -7.16
CA SER A 56 9.64 4.40 -8.41
C SER A 56 10.00 5.55 -9.36
N LYS A 57 9.17 6.59 -9.39
CA LYS A 57 9.40 7.80 -10.20
C LYS A 57 10.51 8.69 -9.62
N VAL A 58 10.58 8.80 -8.28
CA VAL A 58 11.49 9.74 -7.62
C VAL A 58 12.87 9.12 -7.35
N SER A 59 12.94 7.80 -7.14
CA SER A 59 14.18 7.02 -6.91
C SER A 59 14.12 5.64 -7.57
N PRO A 60 14.46 5.55 -8.88
CA PRO A 60 14.54 4.28 -9.59
C PRO A 60 15.52 3.29 -8.97
N TYR A 61 16.61 3.79 -8.37
CA TYR A 61 17.61 2.96 -7.68
C TYR A 61 17.02 2.23 -6.46
N LEU A 62 16.25 2.94 -5.63
CA LEU A 62 15.56 2.29 -4.49
C LEU A 62 14.48 1.32 -4.98
N ALA A 63 13.73 1.68 -6.02
CA ALA A 63 12.74 0.77 -6.57
C ALA A 63 13.37 -0.51 -7.14
N ALA A 64 14.54 -0.43 -7.76
CA ALA A 64 15.28 -1.59 -8.24
C ALA A 64 15.76 -2.53 -7.11
N SER A 65 15.91 -2.02 -5.89
CA SER A 65 16.21 -2.84 -4.71
C SER A 65 15.00 -3.61 -4.15
N MET A 66 13.81 -3.36 -4.70
CA MET A 66 12.55 -4.03 -4.34
C MET A 66 11.95 -4.72 -5.58
N PRO A 67 12.41 -5.93 -5.94
CA PRO A 67 12.05 -6.60 -7.19
C PRO A 67 10.53 -6.83 -7.36
N ASP A 68 9.81 -6.97 -6.25
CA ASP A 68 8.36 -7.20 -6.24
C ASP A 68 7.53 -5.91 -6.27
N LEU A 69 8.16 -4.73 -6.16
CA LEU A 69 7.46 -3.44 -6.18
C LEU A 69 6.56 -3.27 -7.41
N PRO A 70 6.97 -3.61 -8.65
CA PRO A 70 6.10 -3.52 -9.82
C PRO A 70 4.83 -4.37 -9.71
N ARG A 71 4.87 -5.53 -9.03
CA ARG A 71 3.69 -6.40 -8.83
C ARG A 71 2.68 -5.74 -7.90
N VAL A 72 3.15 -5.11 -6.83
CA VAL A 72 2.29 -4.41 -5.84
C VAL A 72 1.60 -3.20 -6.47
N VAL A 73 2.30 -2.44 -7.30
CA VAL A 73 1.72 -1.29 -8.01
C VAL A 73 0.68 -1.73 -9.06
N ALA A 74 0.95 -2.83 -9.78
CA ALA A 74 0.02 -3.35 -10.80
C ALA A 74 -1.31 -3.80 -10.21
N SER A 75 -1.31 -4.41 -9.01
CA SER A 75 -2.54 -4.83 -8.32
C SER A 75 -3.39 -3.69 -7.77
N ALA A 76 -2.82 -2.50 -7.57
CA ALA A 76 -3.54 -1.35 -7.01
C ALA A 76 -4.21 -0.45 -8.08
N THR A 77 -3.98 -0.73 -9.37
CA THR A 77 -4.48 0.10 -10.50
C THR A 77 -5.49 -0.64 -11.39
N SER A 78 -5.94 -1.83 -10.97
CA SER A 78 -6.87 -2.69 -11.73
C SER A 78 -8.28 -2.62 -11.20
#